data_AF-A0A6G3QL77-F1
#
_entry.id   AF-A0A6G3QL77-F1
#
_cell.length_a   1.000
_cell.length_b   1.000
_cell.length_c   1.000
_cell.angle_alpha   90.00
_cell.angle_beta   90.00
_cell.angle_gamma   90.00
#
_symmetry.space_group_name_H-M   'P 1'
#
loop_
_entity.id
_entity.type
_entity.pdbx_description
1 polymer ?
#
loop_
_entity_poly.entity_id
_entity_poly.type
_entity_poly.pdbx_seq_one_letter_code
_entity_poly.pdbx_strand_id
1 'polypeptide(L)'
;MHRKLRKEVREIEKLIEGSGRHAAAGPAQLADHAAVLVRAGDIYRSAGRLQEAAACLTEALDAYRRLDDLPGEMRTLSGMSFVLRAQDRFAEAADCCRRSLTIATDLGWEEMADALQWRIAAMEAADRAGIDVPDELVKTALHGKPGEDWVHEIDGRRVRGDHAPPEAVIRSWQVGPDRLLTGVVIPNAKYRAGRKH
;
A
#
# COMPACT_ATOMS: atom_id res chain seq x y z
N MET A 1 1.63 -19.14 -7.83
CA MET A 1 2.81 -18.24 -7.92
C MET A 1 3.50 -18.38 -9.28
N HIS A 2 3.60 -17.30 -10.06
CA HIS A 2 4.17 -17.28 -11.42
C HIS A 2 5.67 -17.68 -11.43
N ARG A 3 6.16 -18.36 -12.49
CA ARG A 3 7.56 -18.86 -12.59
C ARG A 3 8.60 -17.75 -12.42
N LYS A 4 8.29 -16.54 -12.89
CA LYS A 4 9.11 -15.33 -12.76
C LYS A 4 9.34 -14.95 -11.29
N LEU A 5 8.27 -14.85 -10.50
CA LEU A 5 8.34 -14.42 -9.10
C LEU A 5 9.12 -15.40 -8.22
N ARG A 6 9.03 -16.71 -8.49
CA ARG A 6 9.88 -17.73 -7.84
C ARG A 6 11.37 -17.57 -8.15
N LYS A 7 11.72 -17.02 -9.31
CA LYS A 7 13.11 -16.73 -9.65
C LYS A 7 13.58 -15.49 -8.90
N GLU A 8 12.77 -14.43 -8.90
CA GLU A 8 13.05 -13.18 -8.19
C GLU A 8 13.23 -13.38 -6.69
N VAL A 9 12.37 -14.17 -6.05
CA VAL A 9 12.49 -14.54 -4.63
C VAL A 9 13.84 -15.22 -4.34
N ARG A 10 14.25 -16.21 -5.14
CA ARG A 10 15.53 -16.91 -4.94
C ARG A 10 16.74 -16.02 -5.19
N GLU A 11 16.61 -15.06 -6.10
CA GLU A 11 17.68 -14.11 -6.41
C GLU A 11 17.84 -13.08 -5.29
N ILE A 12 16.73 -12.55 -4.77
CA ILE A 12 16.78 -11.57 -3.68
C ILE A 12 17.25 -12.21 -2.36
N GLU A 13 16.89 -13.47 -2.07
CA GLU A 13 17.40 -14.22 -0.91
C GLU A 13 18.94 -14.29 -0.91
N LYS A 14 19.56 -14.57 -2.06
CA LYS A 14 21.02 -14.59 -2.20
C LYS A 14 21.64 -13.20 -2.02
N LEU A 15 20.97 -12.16 -2.51
CA LEU A 15 21.44 -10.78 -2.37
C LEU A 15 21.37 -10.31 -0.91
N ILE A 16 20.33 -10.68 -0.17
CA ILE A 16 20.20 -10.39 1.26
C ILE A 16 21.36 -11.04 2.02
N GLU A 17 21.61 -12.33 1.79
CA GLU A 17 22.70 -13.05 2.47
C GLU A 17 24.07 -12.44 2.12
N GLY A 18 24.32 -12.15 0.85
CA GLY A 18 25.59 -11.57 0.40
C GLY A 18 25.84 -10.18 0.96
N SER A 19 24.84 -9.29 0.90
CA SER A 19 24.98 -7.92 1.41
C SER A 19 25.02 -7.87 2.94
N GLY A 20 24.28 -8.75 3.64
CA GLY A 20 24.24 -8.78 5.11
C GLY A 20 25.58 -9.13 5.75
N ARG A 21 26.39 -10.00 5.11
CA ARG A 21 27.75 -10.33 5.59
C ARG A 21 28.68 -9.12 5.66
N HIS A 22 28.44 -8.11 4.82
CA HIS A 22 29.27 -6.92 4.74
C HIS A 22 28.62 -5.68 5.39
N ALA A 23 27.36 -5.76 5.83
CA ALA A 23 26.63 -4.62 6.37
C ALA A 23 27.30 -3.96 7.59
N ALA A 24 28.04 -4.72 8.40
CA ALA A 24 28.78 -4.21 9.55
C ALA A 24 30.13 -3.57 9.18
N ALA A 25 30.57 -3.64 7.92
CA ALA A 25 31.88 -3.14 7.49
C ALA A 25 31.95 -1.61 7.40
N GLY A 26 30.80 -0.93 7.36
CA GLY A 26 30.75 0.53 7.36
C GLY A 26 29.39 1.10 6.95
N PRO A 27 29.23 2.44 7.04
CA PRO A 27 27.97 3.11 6.70
C PRO A 27 27.49 2.85 5.27
N ALA A 28 28.40 2.79 4.30
CA ALA A 28 28.07 2.53 2.90
C ALA A 28 27.51 1.11 2.70
N GLN A 29 28.14 0.10 3.31
CA GLN A 29 27.67 -1.28 3.21
C GLN A 29 26.36 -1.49 3.96
N LEU A 30 26.15 -0.77 5.07
CA LEU A 30 24.87 -0.77 5.77
C LEU A 30 23.76 -0.16 4.89
N ALA A 31 24.04 0.94 4.18
CA ALA A 31 23.11 1.57 3.26
C ALA A 31 22.78 0.65 2.06
N ASP A 32 23.79 -0.02 1.50
CA ASP A 32 23.61 -0.99 0.41
C ASP A 32 22.74 -2.18 0.86
N HIS A 33 23.01 -2.71 2.06
CA HIS A 33 22.21 -3.80 2.62
C HIS A 33 20.76 -3.36 2.87
N ALA A 34 20.55 -2.18 3.45
CA ALA A 34 19.22 -1.62 3.66
C ALA A 34 18.44 -1.46 2.34
N ALA A 35 19.10 -1.01 1.26
CA ALA A 35 18.49 -0.91 -0.05
C ALA A 35 18.08 -2.27 -0.63
N VAL A 36 18.90 -3.31 -0.41
CA VAL A 36 18.56 -4.70 -0.78
C VAL A 36 17.34 -5.19 0.01
N LEU A 37 17.29 -4.91 1.31
CA LEU A 37 16.18 -5.29 2.19
C LEU A 37 14.85 -4.61 1.80
N VAL A 38 14.88 -3.32 1.42
CA VAL A 38 13.68 -2.64 0.90
C VAL A 38 13.15 -3.33 -0.36
N ARG A 39 14.06 -3.66 -1.30
CA ARG A 39 13.70 -4.40 -2.52
C ARG A 39 13.16 -5.80 -2.20
N ALA A 40 13.72 -6.47 -1.19
CA ALA A 40 13.21 -7.75 -0.71
C ALA A 40 11.80 -7.64 -0.14
N GLY A 41 11.53 -6.57 0.62
CA GLY A 41 10.19 -6.22 1.09
C GLY A 41 9.15 -6.24 -0.03
N ASP A 42 9.43 -5.55 -1.13
CA ASP A 42 8.53 -5.50 -2.29
C ASP A 42 8.34 -6.83 -3.02
N ILE A 43 9.43 -7.60 -3.19
CA ILE A 43 9.38 -8.91 -3.85
C ILE A 43 8.60 -9.90 -2.98
N TYR A 44 8.86 -9.93 -1.67
CA TYR A 44 8.14 -10.79 -0.74
C TYR A 44 6.66 -10.40 -0.65
N ARG A 45 6.34 -9.10 -0.59
CA ARG A 45 4.95 -8.62 -0.65
C ARG A 45 4.24 -9.12 -1.91
N SER A 46 4.88 -8.96 -3.06
CA SER A 46 4.34 -9.44 -4.35
C SER A 46 4.14 -10.95 -4.39
N ALA A 47 4.95 -11.70 -3.62
CA ALA A 47 4.85 -13.15 -3.46
C ALA A 47 3.83 -13.59 -2.39
N GLY A 48 3.17 -12.66 -1.70
CA GLY A 48 2.29 -12.97 -0.56
C GLY A 48 3.03 -13.37 0.72
N ARG A 49 4.36 -13.21 0.72
CA ARG A 49 5.29 -13.51 1.83
C ARG A 49 5.36 -12.33 2.80
N LEU A 50 4.21 -11.96 3.36
CA LEU A 50 4.03 -10.68 4.06
C LEU A 50 4.86 -10.57 5.34
N GLN A 51 5.07 -11.69 6.06
CA GLN A 51 5.90 -11.70 7.26
C GLN A 51 7.37 -11.47 6.96
N GLU A 52 7.90 -12.12 5.90
CA GLU A 52 9.27 -11.89 5.47
C GLU A 52 9.46 -10.47 4.90
N ALA A 53 8.44 -9.93 4.23
CA ALA A 53 8.44 -8.54 3.78
C ALA A 53 8.56 -7.56 4.95
N ALA A 54 7.73 -7.75 5.99
CA ALA A 54 7.76 -6.91 7.20
C ALA A 54 9.10 -7.03 7.94
N ALA A 55 9.68 -8.23 8.05
CA ALA A 55 10.98 -8.42 8.67
C ALA A 55 12.09 -7.64 7.93
N CYS A 56 12.16 -7.75 6.60
CA CYS A 56 13.15 -7.02 5.80
C CYS A 56 12.99 -5.51 5.94
N LEU A 57 11.76 -5.00 5.89
CA LEU A 57 11.50 -3.57 5.98
C LEU A 57 11.78 -3.02 7.39
N THR A 58 11.58 -3.82 8.43
CA THR A 58 11.94 -3.43 9.81
C THR A 58 13.46 -3.29 9.94
N GLU A 59 14.21 -4.26 9.44
CA GLU A 59 15.67 -4.22 9.47
C GLU A 59 16.24 -3.06 8.62
N ALA A 60 15.68 -2.82 7.43
CA ALA A 60 16.04 -1.67 6.60
C ALA A 60 15.75 -0.33 7.30
N LEU A 61 14.62 -0.24 8.01
CA LEU A 61 14.22 0.98 8.71
C LEU A 61 15.22 1.32 9.82
N ASP A 62 15.63 0.31 10.60
CA ASP A 62 16.63 0.50 11.65
C ASP A 62 18.00 0.86 11.08
N ALA A 63 18.38 0.29 9.93
CA ALA A 63 19.60 0.66 9.23
C ALA A 63 19.58 2.13 8.77
N TYR A 64 18.51 2.58 8.09
CA TYR A 64 18.42 3.96 7.61
C TYR A 64 18.33 4.98 8.75
N ARG A 65 17.67 4.64 9.86
CA ARG A 65 17.69 5.48 11.07
C ARG A 65 19.08 5.62 11.68
N ARG A 66 19.86 4.54 11.74
CA ARG A 66 21.25 4.57 12.24
C ARG A 66 22.18 5.39 11.34
N LEU A 67 21.80 5.56 10.07
CA LEU A 67 22.53 6.35 9.08
C LEU A 67 22.03 7.80 8.99
N ASP A 68 20.99 8.16 9.76
CA ASP A 68 20.26 9.44 9.64
C ASP A 68 19.79 9.72 8.18
N ASP A 69 19.50 8.67 7.42
CA ASP A 69 19.05 8.75 6.02
C ASP A 69 17.51 8.86 5.97
N LEU A 70 17.03 10.10 6.07
CA LEU A 70 15.60 10.43 5.99
C LEU A 70 14.93 9.92 4.70
N PRO A 71 15.50 10.12 3.48
CA PRO A 71 15.00 9.50 2.25
C PRO A 71 14.85 7.96 2.33
N GLY A 72 15.84 7.28 2.91
CA GLY A 72 15.83 5.84 3.13
C GLY A 72 14.73 5.40 4.09
N GLU A 73 14.60 6.09 5.24
CA GLU A 73 13.55 5.85 6.23
C GLU A 73 12.16 6.03 5.60
N MET A 74 11.91 7.13 4.89
CA MET A 74 10.62 7.42 4.26
C MET A 74 10.21 6.37 3.22
N ARG A 75 11.15 5.93 2.35
CA ARG A 75 10.87 4.87 1.37
C ARG A 75 10.54 3.55 2.06
N THR A 76 11.24 3.23 3.15
CA THR A 76 11.04 2.00 3.90
C THR A 76 9.70 1.99 4.63
N LEU A 77 9.32 3.11 5.26
CA LEU A 77 8.00 3.29 5.88
C LEU A 77 6.87 3.20 4.86
N SER A 78 7.06 3.80 3.68
CA SER A 78 6.10 3.67 2.57
C SER A 78 5.95 2.21 2.14
N GLY A 79 7.06 1.46 2.01
CA GLY A 79 7.04 0.01 1.76
C GLY A 79 6.28 -0.77 2.84
N MET A 80 6.52 -0.43 4.12
CA MET A 80 5.85 -1.08 5.26
C MET A 80 4.33 -0.84 5.23
N SER A 81 3.89 0.36 4.85
CA SER A 81 2.46 0.65 4.72
C SER A 81 1.75 -0.28 3.72
N PHE A 82 2.40 -0.63 2.61
CA PHE A 82 1.84 -1.58 1.65
C PHE A 82 1.79 -3.01 2.17
N VAL A 83 2.77 -3.41 2.98
CA VAL A 83 2.77 -4.74 3.63
C VAL A 83 1.67 -4.82 4.67
N LEU A 84 1.55 -3.81 5.53
CA LEU A 84 0.52 -3.75 6.57
C LEU A 84 -0.89 -3.72 5.98
N ARG A 85 -1.09 -2.95 4.91
CA ARG A 85 -2.34 -2.97 4.14
C ARG A 85 -2.68 -4.36 3.59
N ALA A 86 -1.69 -5.06 3.04
CA ALA A 86 -1.89 -6.43 2.55
C ALA A 86 -2.16 -7.44 3.67
N GLN A 87 -1.89 -7.08 4.93
CA GLN A 87 -2.25 -7.82 6.14
C GLN A 87 -3.59 -7.34 6.75
N ASP A 88 -4.34 -6.46 6.06
CA ASP A 88 -5.55 -5.80 6.55
C ASP A 88 -5.35 -4.98 7.85
N ARG A 89 -4.11 -4.59 8.14
CA ARG A 89 -3.71 -3.77 9.31
C ARG A 89 -3.71 -2.28 8.94
N PHE A 90 -4.90 -1.77 8.60
CA PHE A 90 -5.04 -0.45 7.98
C PHE A 90 -4.63 0.71 8.88
N ALA A 91 -5.00 0.71 10.16
CA ALA A 91 -4.55 1.73 11.12
C ALA A 91 -3.01 1.86 11.19
N GLU A 92 -2.32 0.73 11.28
CA GLU A 92 -0.84 0.72 11.35
C GLU A 92 -0.20 1.12 10.00
N ALA A 93 -0.85 0.78 8.88
CA ALA A 93 -0.43 1.25 7.57
C ALA A 93 -0.56 2.78 7.44
N ALA A 94 -1.63 3.37 7.99
CA ALA A 94 -1.82 4.81 8.06
C ALA A 94 -0.74 5.48 8.92
N ASP A 95 -0.39 4.89 10.08
CA ASP A 95 0.69 5.38 10.95
C ASP A 95 2.02 5.45 10.20
N CYS A 96 2.37 4.40 9.43
CA CYS A 96 3.56 4.39 8.59
C CYS A 96 3.54 5.52 7.55
N CYS A 97 2.39 5.75 6.90
CA CYS A 97 2.24 6.84 5.95
C CYS A 97 2.34 8.23 6.60
N ARG A 98 1.82 8.42 7.82
CA ARG A 98 1.94 9.68 8.56
C ARG A 98 3.40 10.00 8.89
N ARG A 99 4.17 8.99 9.29
CA ARG A 99 5.61 9.17 9.52
C ARG A 99 6.38 9.48 8.24
N SER A 100 6.07 8.80 7.13
CA SER A 100 6.62 9.17 5.81
C SER A 100 6.23 10.59 5.42
N LEU A 101 5.01 11.02 5.72
CA LEU A 101 4.50 12.36 5.38
C LEU A 101 5.30 13.43 6.12
N THR A 102 5.53 13.26 7.42
CA THR A 102 6.39 14.17 8.20
C THR A 102 7.75 14.33 7.54
N ILE A 103 8.40 13.24 7.16
CA ILE A 103 9.72 13.29 6.50
C ILE A 103 9.63 13.99 5.13
N ALA A 104 8.62 13.67 4.31
CA ALA A 104 8.45 14.29 3.01
C ALA A 104 8.24 15.81 3.13
N THR A 105 7.48 16.26 4.14
CA THR A 105 7.29 17.67 4.45
C THR A 105 8.59 18.33 4.89
N ASP A 106 9.36 17.71 5.79
CA ASP A 106 10.65 18.23 6.26
C ASP A 106 11.67 18.37 5.12
N LEU A 107 11.59 17.48 4.11
CA LEU A 107 12.44 17.52 2.91
C LEU A 107 11.90 18.42 1.78
N GLY A 108 10.71 19.02 1.94
CA GLY A 108 10.07 19.85 0.90
C GLY A 108 9.59 19.07 -0.32
N TRP A 109 9.30 17.78 -0.18
CA TRP A 109 8.82 16.91 -1.26
C TRP A 109 7.30 16.95 -1.37
N GLU A 110 6.77 18.08 -1.86
CA GLU A 110 5.33 18.37 -1.90
C GLU A 110 4.51 17.29 -2.62
N GLU A 111 4.95 16.85 -3.81
CA GLU A 111 4.26 15.79 -4.56
C GLU A 111 4.15 14.47 -3.78
N MET A 112 5.19 14.15 -3.00
CA MET A 112 5.21 12.96 -2.15
C MET A 112 4.31 13.14 -0.93
N ALA A 113 4.33 14.34 -0.32
CA ALA A 113 3.47 14.68 0.80
C ALA A 113 1.98 14.55 0.42
N ASP A 114 1.58 15.09 -0.73
CA ASP A 114 0.22 14.95 -1.24
C ASP A 114 -0.15 13.48 -1.46
N ALA A 115 0.73 12.71 -2.12
CA ALA A 115 0.51 11.28 -2.35
C ALA A 115 0.34 10.49 -1.03
N LEU A 116 1.07 10.85 0.02
CA LEU A 116 1.00 10.21 1.33
C LEU A 116 -0.25 10.61 2.10
N GLN A 117 -0.69 11.87 2.03
CA GLN A 117 -1.98 12.30 2.58
C GLN A 117 -3.13 11.48 2.00
N TRP A 118 -3.13 11.26 0.68
CA TRP A 118 -4.15 10.44 0.04
C TRP A 118 -4.11 8.98 0.50
N ARG A 119 -2.91 8.43 0.69
CA ARG A 119 -2.77 7.06 1.18
C ARG A 119 -3.23 6.91 2.62
N ILE A 120 -2.97 7.88 3.50
CA ILE A 120 -3.50 7.88 4.88
C ILE A 120 -5.02 7.83 4.84
N ALA A 121 -5.62 8.70 4.05
CA ALA A 121 -7.06 8.80 3.92
C ALA A 121 -7.70 7.50 3.40
N ALA A 122 -7.04 6.84 2.43
CA ALA A 122 -7.42 5.52 1.93
C ALA A 122 -7.38 4.44 3.01
N MET A 123 -6.33 4.40 3.83
CA MET A 123 -6.18 3.42 4.90
C MET A 123 -7.20 3.64 6.01
N GLU A 124 -7.47 4.90 6.39
CA GLU A 124 -8.50 5.21 7.38
C GLU A 124 -9.91 4.85 6.90
N ALA A 125 -10.18 5.04 5.61
CA ALA A 125 -11.41 4.55 4.98
C ALA A 125 -11.51 3.02 5.03
N ALA A 126 -10.42 2.31 4.69
CA ALA A 126 -10.35 0.86 4.73
C ALA A 126 -10.49 0.29 6.15
N ASP A 127 -9.89 0.95 7.14
CA ASP A 127 -10.00 0.62 8.56
C ASP A 127 -11.45 0.70 9.05
N ARG A 128 -12.14 1.81 8.74
CA ARG A 128 -13.57 1.98 9.03
C ARG A 128 -14.45 0.96 8.30
N ALA A 129 -14.05 0.56 7.10
CA ALA A 129 -14.77 -0.41 6.27
C ALA A 129 -14.54 -1.87 6.71
N GLY A 130 -13.45 -2.13 7.44
CA GLY A 130 -12.94 -3.48 7.67
C GLY A 130 -12.48 -4.19 6.39
N ILE A 131 -12.21 -3.44 5.32
CA ILE A 131 -11.86 -4.03 4.02
C ILE A 131 -11.01 -3.07 3.18
N ASP A 132 -10.06 -3.64 2.44
CA ASP A 132 -9.17 -2.84 1.60
C ASP A 132 -9.93 -2.07 0.51
N VAL A 133 -9.55 -0.80 0.33
CA VAL A 133 -10.11 0.12 -0.66
C VAL A 133 -9.01 0.46 -1.68
N PRO A 134 -9.09 -0.04 -2.93
CA PRO A 134 -8.08 0.22 -3.95
C PRO A 134 -7.78 1.71 -4.16
N ASP A 135 -6.50 2.08 -4.28
CA ASP A 135 -6.04 3.49 -4.43
C ASP A 135 -6.77 4.25 -5.55
N GLU A 136 -7.09 3.58 -6.66
CA GLU A 136 -7.79 4.20 -7.79
C GLU A 136 -9.26 4.55 -7.47
N LEU A 137 -9.92 3.81 -6.57
CA LEU A 137 -11.27 4.16 -6.12
C LEU A 137 -11.22 5.40 -5.23
N VAL A 138 -10.20 5.50 -4.38
CA VAL A 138 -9.96 6.69 -3.55
C VAL A 138 -9.72 7.91 -4.44
N LYS A 139 -8.88 7.81 -5.48
CA LYS A 139 -8.68 8.91 -6.46
C LYS A 139 -9.96 9.30 -7.20
N THR A 140 -10.81 8.32 -7.52
CA THR A 140 -12.11 8.56 -8.18
C THR A 140 -13.07 9.31 -7.24
N ALA A 141 -13.06 8.96 -5.95
CA ALA A 141 -13.89 9.60 -4.92
C ALA A 141 -13.56 11.09 -4.70
N LEU A 142 -12.32 11.51 -4.93
CA LEU A 142 -11.87 12.91 -4.75
C LEU A 142 -12.65 13.92 -5.62
N HIS A 143 -13.10 13.46 -6.78
CA HIS A 143 -13.89 14.26 -7.73
C HIS A 143 -15.40 14.15 -7.45
N GLY A 144 -15.76 13.37 -6.43
CA GLY A 144 -17.10 13.07 -5.98
C GLY A 144 -17.72 14.21 -5.19
N LYS A 145 -19.05 14.34 -5.29
CA LYS A 145 -19.85 15.11 -4.36
C LYS A 145 -20.04 14.31 -3.06
N PRO A 146 -19.63 14.86 -1.92
CA PRO A 146 -19.89 14.24 -0.62
C PRO A 146 -21.36 13.89 -0.40
N GLY A 147 -21.63 12.70 0.13
CA GLY A 147 -22.97 12.23 0.51
C GLY A 147 -23.88 11.82 -0.66
N GLU A 148 -23.63 12.33 -1.86
CA GLU A 148 -24.43 12.06 -3.06
C GLU A 148 -23.78 10.97 -3.94
N ASP A 149 -22.46 10.96 -4.05
CA ASP A 149 -21.77 10.07 -4.99
C ASP A 149 -21.37 8.72 -4.40
N TRP A 150 -21.41 7.72 -5.28
CA TRP A 150 -20.95 6.37 -5.03
C TRP A 150 -19.85 5.97 -6.02
N VAL A 151 -18.93 5.15 -5.54
CA VAL A 151 -17.89 4.51 -6.35
C VAL A 151 -18.08 3.00 -6.30
N HIS A 152 -18.04 2.34 -7.46
CA HIS A 152 -18.31 0.91 -7.58
C HIS A 152 -17.11 0.13 -8.13
N GLU A 153 -16.90 -1.08 -7.61
CA GLU A 153 -16.01 -2.09 -8.18
C GLU A 153 -16.83 -3.06 -9.04
N ILE A 154 -16.53 -3.18 -10.34
CA ILE A 154 -17.30 -3.96 -11.32
C ILE A 154 -16.35 -4.84 -12.14
N ASP A 155 -16.29 -6.15 -11.91
CA ASP A 155 -15.54 -7.13 -12.73
C ASP A 155 -14.18 -6.60 -13.28
N GLY A 156 -13.35 -6.02 -12.41
CA GLY A 156 -12.04 -5.45 -12.75
C GLY A 156 -12.04 -4.07 -13.44
N ARG A 157 -13.21 -3.52 -13.80
CA ARG A 157 -13.42 -2.14 -14.26
C ARG A 157 -14.12 -1.31 -13.16
N ARG A 158 -13.90 -0.01 -13.16
CA ARG A 158 -14.32 0.89 -12.06
C ARG A 158 -15.12 2.03 -12.67
N VAL A 159 -16.35 2.23 -12.20
CA VAL A 159 -17.30 3.21 -12.77
C VAL A 159 -17.85 4.07 -11.63
N ARG A 160 -17.94 5.38 -11.86
CA ARG A 160 -18.57 6.36 -10.97
C ARG A 160 -20.03 6.58 -11.39
N GLY A 161 -20.93 6.72 -10.42
CA GLY A 161 -22.30 7.20 -10.62
C GLY A 161 -23.38 6.12 -10.73
N ASP A 162 -24.64 6.59 -10.75
CA ASP A 162 -25.91 5.83 -10.69
C ASP A 162 -26.18 4.86 -11.87
N HIS A 163 -25.19 4.68 -12.76
CA HIS A 163 -25.33 3.93 -14.01
C HIS A 163 -24.51 2.64 -14.03
N ALA A 164 -23.97 2.22 -12.89
CA ALA A 164 -23.44 0.87 -12.75
C ALA A 164 -24.62 -0.13 -12.78
N PRO A 165 -24.71 -1.04 -13.78
CA PRO A 165 -25.75 -2.07 -13.77
C PRO A 165 -25.66 -2.85 -12.45
N PRO A 166 -26.72 -2.89 -11.63
CA PRO A 166 -26.65 -3.43 -10.28
C PRO A 166 -26.07 -4.83 -10.26
N GLU A 167 -26.41 -5.67 -11.23
CA GLU A 167 -25.93 -7.04 -11.44
C GLU A 167 -24.42 -7.21 -11.67
N ALA A 168 -23.68 -6.15 -12.01
CA ALA A 168 -22.24 -6.21 -12.30
C ALA A 168 -21.39 -5.66 -11.14
N VAL A 169 -22.00 -4.95 -10.19
CA VAL A 169 -21.32 -4.38 -9.02
C VAL A 169 -20.90 -5.52 -8.08
N ILE A 170 -19.65 -5.49 -7.61
CA ILE A 170 -19.08 -6.40 -6.61
C ILE A 170 -19.14 -5.74 -5.22
N ARG A 171 -18.69 -4.49 -5.14
CA ARG A 171 -18.70 -3.64 -3.94
C ARG A 171 -19.00 -2.19 -4.33
N SER A 172 -19.59 -1.44 -3.40
CA SER A 172 -19.87 -0.02 -3.55
C SER A 172 -19.42 0.71 -2.29
N TRP A 173 -18.88 1.92 -2.45
CA TRP A 173 -18.49 2.80 -1.36
C TRP A 173 -19.15 4.17 -1.56
N GLN A 174 -19.72 4.75 -0.50
CA GLN A 174 -20.25 6.11 -0.57
C GLN A 174 -19.13 7.13 -0.32
N VAL A 175 -19.13 8.24 -1.04
CA VAL A 175 -18.21 9.36 -0.81
C VAL A 175 -18.68 10.14 0.43
N GLY A 176 -17.83 10.22 1.45
CA GLY A 176 -18.09 10.88 2.73
C GLY A 176 -17.98 12.40 2.66
N PRO A 177 -18.38 13.11 3.74
CA PRO A 177 -18.32 14.58 3.86
C PRO A 177 -16.92 15.16 3.62
N ASP A 178 -15.89 14.38 3.94
CA ASP A 178 -14.46 14.67 3.75
C ASP A 178 -13.93 14.28 2.35
N ARG A 179 -14.81 13.88 1.42
CA ARG A 179 -14.50 13.29 0.10
C ARG A 179 -13.71 12.00 0.15
N LEU A 180 -13.62 11.37 1.31
CA LEU A 180 -13.04 10.05 1.47
C LEU A 180 -14.12 8.99 1.28
N LEU A 181 -13.73 7.80 0.84
CA LEU A 181 -14.69 6.70 0.80
C LEU A 181 -15.09 6.35 2.23
N THR A 182 -16.39 6.31 2.48
CA THR A 182 -16.94 5.76 3.72
C THR A 182 -16.81 4.25 3.67
N GLY A 183 -16.63 3.62 4.83
CA GLY A 183 -16.57 2.18 4.94
C GLY A 183 -17.91 1.46 4.76
N VAL A 184 -18.95 2.16 4.31
CA VAL A 184 -20.25 1.55 4.01
C VAL A 184 -20.11 0.79 2.70
N VAL A 185 -19.79 -0.49 2.82
CA VAL A 185 -19.71 -1.42 1.69
C VAL A 185 -21.03 -2.13 1.51
N ILE A 186 -21.65 -1.94 0.35
CA ILE A 186 -22.86 -2.69 -0.03
C ILE A 186 -22.45 -3.74 -1.07
N PRO A 187 -22.34 -5.03 -0.68
CA PRO A 187 -22.11 -6.10 -1.64
C PRO A 187 -23.39 -6.32 -2.44
N ASN A 188 -23.25 -6.48 -3.76
CA ASN A 188 -24.39 -6.89 -4.57
C ASN A 188 -24.67 -8.38 -4.38
N ALA A 189 -25.71 -8.69 -3.61
CA ALA A 189 -26.13 -10.07 -3.34
C ALA A 189 -26.52 -10.87 -4.61
N LYS A 190 -26.77 -10.20 -5.75
CA LYS A 190 -27.16 -10.84 -7.01
C LYS A 190 -25.99 -11.14 -7.94
N TYR A 191 -24.78 -10.64 -7.68
CA TYR A 191 -23.61 -10.89 -8.53
C TYR A 191 -23.20 -12.38 -8.47
N ARG A 192 -23.12 -13.02 -9.65
CA ARG A 192 -22.54 -14.36 -9.82
C ARG A 192 -21.44 -14.28 -10.87
N ALA A 193 -20.18 -14.41 -10.45
CA ALA A 193 -19.04 -14.42 -11.36
C ALA A 193 -19.21 -15.51 -12.44
N GLY A 194 -19.15 -15.12 -13.72
CA GLY A 194 -18.97 -16.07 -14.83
C GLY A 194 -20.21 -16.61 -15.54
N ARG A 195 -21.43 -16.07 -15.37
CA ARG A 195 -22.51 -16.39 -16.31
C ARG A 195 -22.41 -15.49 -17.55
N LYS A 196 -21.69 -15.97 -18.57
CA LYS A 196 -21.90 -15.50 -19.94
C LYS A 196 -23.38 -15.70 -20.27
N HIS A 197 -24.09 -14.62 -20.57
CA HIS A 197 -25.36 -14.69 -21.29
C HIS A 197 -25.09 -15.11 -22.74
#